data_AF-A0A1J3G0Y3-F1
#
_entry.id   AF-A0A1J3G0Y3-F1
#
_cell.length_a   1.000
_cell.length_b   1.000
_cell.length_c   1.000
_cell.angle_alpha   90.00
_cell.angle_beta   90.00
_cell.angle_gamma   90.00
#
_symmetry.space_group_name_H-M   'P 1'
#
loop_
_entity.id
_entity.type
_entity.pdbx_description
1 polymer ?
#
loop_
_entity_poly.entity_id
_entity_poly.type
_entity_poly.pdbx_seq_one_letter_code
_entity_poly.pdbx_strand_id
1 'polypeptide(L)'
;VEHILKTRFDNYSKGPTNRDNLGDLFGHVIFAVDGEKWKQQRKLSSLELSARVLRDFSCSVFRRNASKLVGFVTDFALSGEDFDAQDMLMRFTMDSIFKVGFGMELKNFGWV
;
A
#
# COMPACT_ATOMS: atom_id res chain seq x y z
N VAL A 1 -0.58 14.49 20.04
CA VAL A 1 -0.77 13.37 19.08
C VAL A 1 -1.71 12.30 19.64
N GLU A 2 -1.41 11.67 20.78
CA GLU A 2 -2.27 10.61 21.36
C GLU A 2 -3.72 11.06 21.60
N HIS A 3 -3.91 12.29 22.08
CA HIS A 3 -5.24 12.85 22.29
C HIS A 3 -6.11 12.80 21.01
N ILE A 4 -5.52 13.15 19.87
CA ILE A 4 -6.21 13.22 18.57
C ILE A 4 -6.41 11.83 18.00
N LEU A 5 -5.37 10.99 17.97
CA LEU A 5 -5.39 9.72 17.24
C LEU A 5 -5.93 8.54 18.07
N LYS A 6 -6.19 8.71 19.37
CA LYS A 6 -6.60 7.63 20.27
C LYS A 6 -7.62 8.08 21.31
N THR A 7 -7.30 9.06 22.17
CA THR A 7 -8.13 9.37 23.35
C THR A 7 -9.45 10.05 23.01
N ARG A 8 -9.44 10.99 22.07
CA ARG A 8 -10.60 11.75 21.58
C ARG A 8 -10.76 11.59 20.07
N PHE A 9 -10.47 10.40 19.54
CA PHE A 9 -10.51 10.13 18.10
C PHE A 9 -11.83 10.55 17.44
N ASP A 10 -12.96 10.25 18.09
CA ASP A 10 -14.29 10.59 17.58
C ASP A 10 -14.56 12.12 17.48
N ASN A 11 -13.73 12.97 18.13
CA ASN A 11 -13.83 14.43 18.02
C ASN A 11 -13.10 15.00 16.78
N TYR A 12 -12.31 14.18 16.08
CA TYR A 12 -11.50 14.62 14.94
C TYR A 12 -11.87 13.81 13.69
N SER A 13 -12.71 14.39 12.84
CA SER A 13 -13.06 13.80 11.55
C SER A 13 -11.94 14.02 10.53
N LYS A 14 -11.94 13.22 9.45
CA LYS A 14 -10.98 13.39 8.34
C LYS A 14 -11.24 14.65 7.52
N GLY A 15 -12.39 15.31 7.75
CA GLY A 15 -12.78 16.53 7.07
C GLY A 15 -13.37 16.29 5.67
N PRO A 16 -14.11 17.30 5.14
CA PRO A 16 -14.78 17.20 3.84
C PRO A 16 -13.79 16.99 2.69
N THR A 17 -12.64 17.68 2.69
CA THR A 17 -11.62 17.56 1.64
C THR A 17 -11.14 16.13 1.42
N ASN A 18 -10.89 15.37 2.50
CA ASN A 18 -10.49 13.96 2.39
C ASN A 18 -11.63 13.09 1.89
N ARG A 19 -12.87 13.38 2.32
CA ARG A 19 -14.05 12.65 1.88
C ARG A 19 -14.31 12.85 0.40
N ASP A 20 -14.12 14.07 -0.10
CA ASP A 20 -14.38 14.40 -1.50
C ASP A 20 -13.27 13.84 -2.40
N ASN A 21 -12.00 14.12 -2.07
CA ASN A 21 -10.85 13.65 -2.87
C ASN A 21 -10.75 12.11 -2.95
N LEU A 22 -10.93 11.42 -1.82
CA LEU A 22 -10.83 9.96 -1.77
C LEU A 22 -12.17 9.28 -2.09
N GLY A 23 -13.28 9.95 -1.82
CA GLY A 23 -14.62 9.45 -2.11
C GLY A 23 -14.89 9.30 -3.59
N ASP A 24 -14.44 10.26 -4.41
CA ASP A 24 -14.66 10.19 -5.86
C ASP A 24 -13.86 9.06 -6.52
N LEU A 25 -12.64 8.81 -6.04
CA LEU A 25 -11.76 7.80 -6.61
C LEU A 25 -12.00 6.40 -6.05
N PHE A 26 -12.25 6.30 -4.74
CA PHE A 26 -12.30 5.02 -4.03
C PHE A 26 -13.66 4.76 -3.35
N GLY A 27 -14.62 5.69 -3.43
CA GLY A 27 -15.89 5.58 -2.73
C GLY A 27 -15.72 5.68 -1.22
N HIS A 28 -16.58 4.99 -0.47
CA HIS A 28 -16.58 5.00 0.99
C HIS A 28 -15.56 4.04 1.61
N VAL A 29 -14.30 4.12 1.18
CA VAL A 29 -13.19 3.36 1.76
C VAL A 29 -12.81 3.86 3.14
N ILE A 30 -12.04 3.04 3.86
CA ILE A 30 -11.55 3.29 5.22
C ILE A 30 -10.80 4.62 5.38
N PHE A 31 -10.26 5.16 4.28
CA PHE A 31 -9.58 6.45 4.26
C PHE A 31 -10.53 7.65 4.08
N ALA A 32 -11.77 7.43 3.67
CA ALA A 32 -12.76 8.47 3.37
C ALA A 32 -13.94 8.52 4.36
N VAL A 33 -14.11 7.51 5.22
CA VAL A 33 -15.23 7.43 6.19
C VAL A 33 -14.77 7.64 7.62
N ASP A 34 -15.67 8.14 8.49
CA ASP A 34 -15.44 8.37 9.92
C ASP A 34 -16.44 7.60 10.80
N GLY A 35 -16.23 7.66 12.13
CA GLY A 35 -17.14 7.10 13.13
C GLY A 35 -17.32 5.59 13.03
N GLU A 36 -18.54 5.10 13.25
CA GLU A 36 -18.83 3.66 13.29
C GLU A 36 -18.52 2.94 11.98
N LYS A 37 -18.74 3.59 10.82
CA LYS A 37 -18.37 3.02 9.52
C LYS A 37 -16.86 2.75 9.44
N TRP A 38 -16.04 3.70 9.89
CA TRP A 38 -14.59 3.51 9.97
C TRP A 38 -14.22 2.38 10.94
N LYS A 39 -14.81 2.35 12.14
CA LYS A 39 -14.53 1.31 13.16
C LYS A 39 -14.84 -0.08 12.62
N GLN A 40 -15.97 -0.25 11.94
CA GLN A 40 -16.37 -1.50 11.30
C GLN A 40 -15.39 -1.93 10.22
N GLN A 41 -15.06 -1.04 9.27
CA GLN A 41 -14.10 -1.33 8.21
C GLN A 41 -12.71 -1.65 8.77
N ARG A 42 -12.23 -0.85 9.75
CA ARG A 42 -10.94 -1.07 10.42
C ARG A 42 -10.88 -2.43 11.10
N LYS A 43 -11.94 -2.86 11.77
CA LYS A 43 -12.00 -4.17 12.42
C LYS A 43 -11.86 -5.30 11.40
N LEU A 44 -12.64 -5.25 10.31
CA LEU A 44 -12.58 -6.24 9.24
C LEU A 44 -11.21 -6.26 8.56
N SER A 45 -10.71 -5.10 8.11
CA SER A 45 -9.41 -5.01 7.45
C SER A 45 -8.26 -5.49 8.35
N SER A 46 -8.31 -5.24 9.66
CA SER A 46 -7.28 -5.74 10.59
C SER A 46 -7.25 -7.26 10.66
N LEU A 47 -8.42 -7.90 10.67
CA LEU A 47 -8.54 -9.36 10.69
C LEU A 47 -8.00 -9.96 9.39
N GLU A 48 -8.47 -9.46 8.25
CA GLU A 48 -8.03 -9.93 6.93
C GLU A 48 -6.50 -9.77 6.74
N LEU A 49 -5.96 -8.58 7.05
CA LEU A 49 -4.52 -8.32 6.93
C LEU A 49 -3.66 -9.13 7.91
N SER A 50 -4.23 -9.55 9.04
CA SER A 50 -3.55 -10.42 10.00
C SER A 50 -3.66 -11.91 9.66
N ALA A 51 -4.59 -12.28 8.78
CA ALA A 51 -4.82 -13.66 8.39
C ALA A 51 -3.52 -14.26 7.84
N ARG A 52 -3.14 -15.42 8.37
CA ARG A 52 -1.90 -16.10 7.98
C ARG A 52 -1.80 -16.29 6.47
N VAL A 53 -2.91 -16.65 5.83
CA VAL A 53 -2.97 -16.84 4.37
C VAL A 53 -2.57 -15.57 3.62
N LEU A 54 -3.15 -14.41 3.99
CA LEU A 54 -2.83 -13.15 3.33
C LEU A 54 -1.40 -12.69 3.64
N ARG A 55 -0.92 -12.90 4.87
CA ARG A 55 0.47 -12.62 5.24
C ARG A 55 1.47 -13.46 4.44
N ASP A 56 1.26 -14.77 4.39
CA ASP A 56 2.18 -15.69 3.71
C ASP A 56 2.17 -15.41 2.19
N PHE A 57 0.99 -15.14 1.62
CA PHE A 57 0.86 -14.70 0.23
C PHE A 57 1.56 -13.37 -0.03
N SER A 58 1.37 -12.37 0.84
CA SER A 58 2.05 -11.07 0.74
C SER A 58 3.56 -11.24 0.80
N CYS A 59 4.07 -11.99 1.77
CA CYS A 59 5.51 -12.27 1.88
C CYS A 59 6.07 -12.94 0.61
N SER A 60 5.34 -13.88 0.01
CA SER A 60 5.72 -14.51 -1.26
C SER A 60 5.83 -13.49 -2.40
N VAL A 61 4.82 -12.62 -2.56
CA VAL A 61 4.80 -11.58 -3.59
C VAL A 61 5.96 -10.59 -3.41
N PHE A 62 6.15 -10.08 -2.18
CA PHE A 62 7.21 -9.11 -1.88
C PHE A 62 8.60 -9.73 -2.08
N ARG A 63 8.81 -11.00 -1.69
CA ARG A 63 10.09 -11.70 -1.93
C ARG A 63 10.38 -11.84 -3.42
N ARG A 64 9.38 -12.25 -4.22
CA ARG A 64 9.53 -12.38 -5.67
C ARG A 64 9.90 -11.04 -6.31
N ASN A 65 9.20 -9.97 -5.95
CA ASN A 65 9.48 -8.65 -6.50
C ASN A 65 10.82 -8.08 -5.99
N ALA A 66 11.23 -8.43 -4.77
CA ALA A 66 12.54 -8.04 -4.24
C ALA A 66 13.68 -8.73 -5.00
N SER A 67 13.50 -9.98 -5.44
CA SER A 67 14.48 -10.63 -6.32
C SER A 67 14.66 -9.88 -7.65
N LYS A 68 13.57 -9.34 -8.23
CA LYS A 68 13.67 -8.49 -9.44
C LYS A 68 14.41 -7.19 -9.14
N LEU A 69 14.10 -6.56 -8.00
CA LEU A 69 14.76 -5.35 -7.52
C LEU A 69 16.27 -5.55 -7.37
N VAL A 70 16.69 -6.67 -6.79
CA VAL A 70 18.12 -7.02 -6.66
C VAL A 70 18.78 -7.16 -8.03
N GLY A 71 18.10 -7.79 -9.00
CA GLY A 71 18.58 -7.86 -10.38
C GLY A 71 18.82 -6.48 -10.98
N PHE A 72 17.80 -5.62 -10.94
CA PHE A 72 17.88 -4.23 -11.40
C PHE A 72 19.06 -3.47 -10.77
N VAL A 73 19.19 -3.49 -9.43
CA VAL A 73 20.30 -2.80 -8.75
C VAL A 73 21.66 -3.39 -9.12
N THR A 74 21.74 -4.70 -9.35
CA THR A 74 22.98 -5.36 -9.78
C THR A 74 23.38 -4.90 -11.18
N ASP A 75 22.43 -4.78 -12.11
CA ASP A 75 22.70 -4.35 -13.48
C ASP A 75 23.26 -2.92 -13.53
N PHE A 76 22.68 -1.99 -12.74
CA PHE A 76 23.21 -0.63 -12.60
C PHE A 76 24.58 -0.59 -11.92
N ALA A 77 24.80 -1.44 -10.91
CA ALA A 77 26.11 -1.55 -10.26
C ALA A 77 27.20 -2.05 -11.23
N LEU A 78 26.84 -2.91 -12.19
CA LEU A 78 27.75 -3.41 -13.22
C LEU A 78 27.97 -2.41 -14.36
N SER A 79 26.95 -1.65 -14.76
CA SER A 79 27.07 -0.61 -15.80
C SER A 79 27.78 0.65 -15.29
N GLY A 80 27.78 0.88 -13.97
CA GLY A 80 28.28 2.11 -13.37
C GLY A 80 27.36 3.31 -13.59
N GLU A 81 26.11 3.06 -13.97
CA GLU A 81 25.08 4.09 -14.16
C GLU A 81 24.35 4.38 -12.84
N ASP A 82 23.83 5.59 -12.74
CA ASP A 82 22.97 6.01 -11.63
C ASP A 82 21.50 5.67 -11.93
N PHE A 83 20.71 5.43 -10.88
CA PHE A 83 19.26 5.25 -10.98
C PHE A 83 18.51 6.05 -9.92
N ASP A 84 17.25 6.37 -10.20
CA ASP A 84 16.35 7.03 -9.24
C ASP A 84 15.76 5.99 -8.27
N ALA A 85 16.24 6.03 -7.02
CA ALA A 85 15.77 5.15 -5.96
C ALA A 85 14.29 5.37 -5.60
N GLN A 86 13.76 6.58 -5.73
CA GLN A 86 12.36 6.88 -5.44
C GLN A 86 11.45 6.21 -6.47
N ASP A 87 11.75 6.37 -7.75
CA ASP A 87 11.00 5.74 -8.84
C ASP A 87 11.06 4.20 -8.72
N MET A 88 12.25 3.66 -8.49
CA MET A 88 12.47 2.23 -8.31
C MET A 88 11.64 1.65 -7.14
N LEU A 89 11.67 2.28 -5.96
CA LEU A 89 10.92 1.82 -4.79
C LEU A 89 9.40 1.99 -4.97
N MET A 90 8.98 3.03 -5.68
CA MET A 90 7.57 3.25 -6.02
C MET A 90 7.05 2.14 -6.94
N ARG A 91 7.80 1.77 -8.00
CA ARG A 91 7.45 0.66 -8.90
C ARG A 91 7.37 -0.67 -8.17
N PHE A 92 8.38 -0.97 -7.34
CA PHE A 92 8.40 -2.18 -6.52
C PHE A 92 7.18 -2.27 -5.59
N THR A 93 6.84 -1.16 -4.93
CA THR A 93 5.71 -1.10 -4.00
C THR A 93 4.37 -1.23 -4.72
N MET A 94 4.21 -0.54 -5.87
CA MET A 94 3.01 -0.64 -6.70
C MET A 94 2.80 -2.07 -7.22
N ASP A 95 3.82 -2.69 -7.84
CA ASP A 95 3.71 -4.07 -8.34
C ASP A 95 3.33 -5.05 -7.23
N SER A 96 3.89 -4.86 -6.04
CA SER A 96 3.63 -5.73 -4.88
C SER A 96 2.22 -5.54 -4.32
N ILE A 97 1.81 -4.29 -4.07
CA ILE A 97 0.48 -4.01 -3.50
C ILE A 97 -0.63 -4.35 -4.50
N PHE A 98 -0.45 -4.11 -5.80
CA PHE A 98 -1.46 -4.49 -6.78
C PHE A 98 -1.65 -6.00 -6.90
N LYS A 99 -0.55 -6.76 -6.80
CA LYS A 99 -0.64 -8.22 -6.80
C LYS A 99 -1.28 -8.75 -5.52
N VAL A 100 -0.95 -8.17 -4.36
CA VAL A 100 -1.54 -8.57 -3.07
C VAL A 100 -3.02 -8.19 -2.98
N GLY A 101 -3.35 -6.93 -3.28
CA GLY A 101 -4.68 -6.36 -3.09
C GLY A 101 -5.68 -6.70 -4.19
N PHE A 102 -5.22 -6.86 -5.44
CA PHE A 102 -6.11 -7.05 -6.60
C PHE A 102 -5.81 -8.33 -7.39
N GLY A 103 -4.78 -9.11 -7.02
CA GLY A 103 -4.37 -10.30 -7.77
C GLY A 103 -3.71 -9.99 -9.12
N MET A 104 -3.60 -8.72 -9.49
CA MET A 104 -3.11 -8.25 -10.79
C MET A 104 -1.60 -8.06 -10.77
N GLU A 105 -0.94 -8.49 -11.84
CA GLU A 105 0.45 -8.11 -12.07
C GLU A 105 0.47 -6.86 -12.92
N LEU A 106 0.81 -5.74 -12.31
CA LEU A 106 1.24 -4.58 -13.06
C LEU A 106 2.57 -4.95 -13.71
N LYS A 107 2.60 -5.00 -15.03
CA LYS A 107 3.85 -5.03 -15.79
C LYS A 107 4.39 -3.61 -15.86
N ASN A 108 4.65 -3.00 -14.70
CA ASN A 108 5.22 -1.65 -14.69
C ASN A 108 6.50 -1.69 -15.54
N PHE A 109 6.53 -0.78 -16.52
CA PHE A 109 7.53 -0.69 -17.57
C PHE A 109 8.95 -0.88 -16.99
N GLY A 110 9.78 -1.72 -17.60
CA GLY A 110 11.23 -1.67 -17.41
C GLY A 110 11.88 -2.67 -16.44
N TRP A 111 11.24 -3.78 -16.06
CA TRP A 111 12.01 -4.98 -15.69
C TRP A 111 12.50 -5.69 -16.97
N VAL A 112 13.21 -4.96 -17.84
CA VAL A 112 13.93 -5.48 -19.00
C VAL A 112 15.40 -5.25 -18.76
#